data_AF-A0A7C9E9G5-F1
#
_entry.id   AF-A0A7C9E9G5-F1
#
_cell.length_a   1.000
_cell.length_b   1.000
_cell.length_c   1.000
_cell.angle_alpha   90.00
_cell.angle_beta   90.00
_cell.angle_gamma   90.00
#
_symmetry.space_group_name_H-M   'P 1'
#
loop_
_entity.id
_entity.type
_entity.pdbx_description
1 polymer ?
#
loop_
_entity_poly.entity_id
_entity_poly.type
_entity_poly.pdbx_seq_one_letter_code
_entity_poly.pdbx_strand_id
1 'polypeptide(L)'
;VLFRSGKFSILWGGRGVLVNETLHWDISQVWTSSFKKCICAFDLVDETFKYVPLPKAFVGNGHYLEFGSCEMGGSLCLWAEGINGEVEMWVLKQYGAWDSWMKLFKSDMMPGLGN
;
A
#
# COMPACT_ATOMS: atom_id res chain seq x y z
N VAL A 1 7.94 -11.93 -15.25
CA VAL A 1 8.74 -11.54 -14.07
C VAL A 1 10.13 -11.15 -14.53
N LEU A 2 10.48 -9.86 -14.55
CA LEU A 2 11.78 -9.38 -15.00
C LEU A 2 12.75 -9.35 -13.81
N PHE A 3 13.63 -10.35 -13.72
CA PHE A 3 14.76 -10.31 -12.79
C PHE A 3 15.88 -9.51 -13.43
N ARG A 4 16.19 -8.33 -12.87
CA ARG A 4 17.46 -7.63 -13.12
C ARG A 4 18.36 -7.87 -11.90
N SER A 5 19.63 -8.18 -12.13
CA SER A 5 20.62 -8.45 -11.08
C SER A 5 20.58 -7.41 -9.97
N GLY A 6 20.39 -7.83 -8.71
CA GLY A 6 20.41 -6.96 -7.52
C GLY A 6 19.06 -6.37 -7.09
N LYS A 7 17.96 -6.66 -7.81
CA LYS A 7 16.60 -6.27 -7.42
C LYS A 7 15.71 -7.51 -7.34
N PHE A 8 15.14 -7.78 -6.17
CA PHE A 8 14.08 -8.77 -6.02
C PHE A 8 12.84 -8.11 -5.43
N SER A 9 11.67 -8.55 -5.90
CA SER A 9 10.38 -8.10 -5.34
C SER A 9 9.84 -9.25 -4.51
N ILE A 10 9.65 -9.01 -3.21
CA ILE A 10 8.94 -9.96 -2.37
C ILE A 10 7.47 -9.58 -2.44
N LEU A 11 6.67 -10.50 -2.96
CA LEU A 11 5.23 -10.45 -2.80
C LEU A 11 4.97 -11.03 -1.41
N TRP A 12 4.83 -10.17 -0.41
CA TRP A 12 4.15 -10.60 0.82
C TRP A 12 2.69 -10.84 0.40
N GLY A 13 2.23 -12.08 0.56
CA GLY A 13 0.99 -12.57 -0.03
C GLY A 13 -0.24 -11.79 0.45
N GLY A 14 -0.55 -10.70 -0.23
CA GLY A 14 -1.81 -9.98 -0.12
C GLY A 14 -2.84 -10.55 -1.09
N ARG A 15 -4.11 -10.54 -0.68
CA ARG A 15 -5.23 -10.76 -1.59
C ARG A 15 -5.26 -9.62 -2.60
N GLY A 16 -5.42 -9.93 -3.88
CA GLY A 16 -5.63 -8.91 -4.90
C GLY A 16 -6.97 -8.19 -4.68
N VAL A 17 -6.98 -6.87 -4.86
CA VAL A 17 -8.15 -6.00 -4.68
C VAL A 17 -8.57 -5.44 -6.04
N LEU A 18 -9.81 -5.68 -6.45
CA LEU A 18 -10.34 -5.17 -7.70
C LEU A 18 -11.07 -3.84 -7.46
N VAL A 19 -10.62 -2.76 -8.11
CA VAL A 19 -11.27 -1.44 -8.09
C VAL A 19 -11.16 -0.84 -9.48
N ASN A 20 -12.26 -0.35 -10.05
CA ASN A 20 -12.28 0.31 -11.36
C ASN A 20 -11.57 -0.54 -12.43
N GLU A 21 -11.99 -1.81 -12.54
CA GLU A 21 -11.47 -2.79 -13.51
C GLU A 21 -9.94 -3.00 -13.43
N THR A 22 -9.32 -2.58 -12.33
CA THR A 22 -7.90 -2.70 -12.09
C THR A 22 -7.66 -3.57 -10.86
N LEU A 23 -6.85 -4.61 -11.01
CA LEU A 23 -6.42 -5.48 -9.92
C LEU A 23 -5.22 -4.86 -9.21
N HIS A 24 -5.28 -4.71 -7.90
CA HIS A 24 -4.23 -4.12 -7.06
C HIS A 24 -3.68 -5.14 -6.08
N TRP A 25 -2.38 -5.11 -5.84
CA TRP A 25 -1.76 -5.89 -4.76
C TRP A 25 -0.56 -5.17 -4.18
N ASP A 26 -0.38 -5.35 -2.88
CA ASP A 26 0.70 -4.73 -2.13
C ASP A 26 2.03 -5.44 -2.43
N ILE A 27 3.08 -4.66 -2.67
CA ILE A 27 4.41 -5.18 -2.94
C ILE A 27 5.47 -4.48 -2.08
N SER A 28 6.42 -5.29 -1.60
CA SER A 28 7.64 -4.79 -0.97
C SER A 28 8.81 -5.08 -1.89
N GLN A 29 9.33 -4.03 -2.53
CA GLN A 29 10.55 -4.11 -3.32
C GLN A 29 11.74 -4.03 -2.37
N VAL A 30 12.62 -5.03 -2.45
CA VAL A 30 13.80 -5.12 -1.58
C VAL A 30 15.05 -5.03 -2.45
N TRP A 31 15.96 -4.15 -2.06
CA TRP A 31 17.28 -4.00 -2.61
C TRP A 31 18.32 -4.24 -1.52
N THR A 32 19.58 -4.40 -1.89
CA THR A 32 20.68 -4.63 -0.95
C THR A 32 20.83 -3.56 0.13
N SER A 33 20.37 -2.33 -0.12
CA SER A 33 20.51 -1.19 0.80
C SER A 33 19.20 -0.46 1.11
N SER A 34 18.06 -0.92 0.59
CA SER A 34 16.78 -0.23 0.79
C SER A 34 15.58 -1.16 0.61
N PHE A 35 14.44 -0.74 1.16
CA PHE A 35 13.15 -1.35 0.88
C PHE A 35 12.16 -0.24 0.47
N LYS A 36 11.22 -0.56 -0.42
CA LYS A 36 10.15 0.35 -0.83
C LYS A 36 8.85 -0.42 -0.89
N LYS A 37 7.88 0.10 -0.15
CA LYS A 37 6.49 -0.33 -0.19
C LYS A 37 5.79 0.39 -1.35
N CYS A 38 5.01 -0.33 -2.15
CA CYS A 38 4.16 0.24 -3.19
C CYS A 38 3.01 -0.69 -3.53
N ILE A 39 2.03 -0.20 -4.27
CA ILE A 39 0.92 -0.99 -4.79
C ILE A 39 1.20 -1.24 -6.28
N CYS A 40 1.19 -2.50 -6.69
CA CYS A 40 1.17 -2.89 -8.08
C CYS A 40 -0.28 -2.93 -8.55
N ALA A 41 -0.52 -2.46 -9.76
CA ALA A 41 -1.84 -2.45 -10.36
C ALA A 41 -1.77 -3.03 -11.78
N PHE A 42 -2.74 -3.86 -12.14
CA PHE A 42 -2.93 -4.40 -13.47
C PHE A 42 -4.31 -4.01 -13.98
N ASP A 43 -4.33 -3.18 -15.01
CA ASP A 43 -5.54 -2.70 -15.65
C ASP A 43 -6.10 -3.80 -16.57
N LEU A 44 -7.32 -4.27 -16.31
CA LEU A 44 -7.93 -5.36 -17.10
C LEU A 44 -8.46 -4.86 -18.45
N VAL A 45 -8.67 -3.55 -18.61
CA VAL A 45 -9.17 -2.97 -19.87
C VAL A 45 -8.00 -2.76 -20.83
N ASP A 46 -6.95 -2.11 -20.35
CA ASP A 46 -5.79 -1.77 -21.18
C ASP A 46 -4.69 -2.85 -21.17
N GLU A 47 -4.84 -3.89 -20.33
CA GLU A 47 -3.86 -4.95 -20.10
C GLU A 47 -2.46 -4.42 -19.70
N THR A 48 -2.42 -3.31 -18.96
CA THR A 48 -1.17 -2.63 -18.56
C THR A 48 -0.85 -2.75 -17.08
N PHE A 49 0.44 -2.77 -16.77
CA PHE A 49 0.94 -2.69 -15.39
C PHE A 49 1.30 -1.25 -15.02
N LYS A 50 0.86 -0.81 -13.84
CA LYS A 50 1.21 0.48 -13.25
C LYS A 50 1.57 0.34 -11.78
N TYR A 51 2.35 1.28 -11.27
CA TYR A 51 2.61 1.41 -9.84
C TYR A 51 1.75 2.54 -9.29
N VAL A 52 0.99 2.24 -8.24
CA VAL A 52 0.23 3.25 -7.50
C VAL A 52 1.09 3.71 -6.31
N PRO A 53 1.41 5.01 -6.21
CA PRO A 53 2.15 5.53 -5.06
C PRO A 53 1.28 5.48 -3.81
N LEU A 54 1.93 5.18 -2.69
CA LEU A 54 1.31 5.22 -1.36
C LEU A 54 1.04 6.67 -0.94
N PRO A 55 0.17 6.90 0.07
CA PRO A 55 0.00 8.22 0.64
C PRO A 55 1.34 8.79 1.11
N LYS A 56 1.54 10.11 0.99
CA LYS A 56 2.82 10.76 1.34
C LYS A 56 3.29 10.47 2.77
N ALA A 57 2.34 10.23 3.69
CA ALA A 57 2.62 9.84 5.08
C ALA A 57 3.41 8.52 5.20
N PHE A 58 3.46 7.71 4.14
CA PHE A 58 4.17 6.44 4.06
C PHE A 58 5.55 6.56 3.42
N VAL A 59 5.90 7.74 2.93
CA VAL A 59 7.18 8.00 2.27
C VAL A 59 8.18 8.46 3.32
N GLY A 60 9.08 7.56 3.76
CA GLY A 60 10.10 7.87 4.77
C GLY A 60 10.45 6.67 5.65
N ASN A 61 11.37 6.88 6.62
CA ASN A 61 11.93 5.84 7.48
C ASN A 61 10.87 5.16 8.36
N GLY A 62 10.30 4.06 7.84
CA GLY A 62 10.01 2.87 8.65
C GLY A 62 8.90 2.94 9.70
N HIS A 63 8.04 3.97 9.70
CA HIS A 63 7.02 4.10 10.75
C HIS A 63 5.95 2.99 10.77
N TYR A 64 5.80 2.22 9.70
CA TYR A 64 4.77 1.18 9.58
C TYR A 64 5.38 -0.22 9.42
N LEU A 65 4.96 -1.14 10.29
CA LEU A 65 5.31 -2.56 10.25
C LEU A 65 4.66 -3.22 9.03
N GLU A 66 3.34 -3.10 8.92
CA GLU A 66 2.53 -3.72 7.88
C GLU A 66 1.59 -2.71 7.22
N PHE A 67 1.21 -3.00 5.98
CA PHE A 67 0.14 -2.29 5.29
C PHE A 67 -0.58 -3.27 4.36
N GLY A 68 -1.84 -2.97 4.06
CA GLY A 68 -2.59 -3.73 3.08
C GLY A 68 -3.64 -2.88 2.37
N SER A 69 -3.89 -3.22 1.13
CA SER A 69 -4.96 -2.63 0.33
C SER A 69 -6.29 -3.34 0.57
N CYS A 70 -7.39 -2.61 0.50
CA CYS A 70 -8.75 -3.16 0.47
C CYS A 70 -9.68 -2.32 -0.41
N GLU A 71 -10.81 -2.91 -0.79
CA GLU A 71 -11.90 -2.18 -1.45
C GLU A 71 -12.93 -1.80 -0.37
N MET A 72 -13.38 -0.56 -0.40
CA MET A 72 -14.47 -0.09 0.45
C MET A 72 -15.33 0.93 -0.29
N GLY A 73 -16.59 0.57 -0.56
CA GLY A 73 -17.56 1.48 -1.19
C GLY A 73 -17.18 1.91 -2.61
N GLY A 74 -16.59 1.01 -3.40
CA GLY A 74 -16.07 1.24 -4.74
C GLY A 74 -14.71 1.96 -4.77
N SER A 75 -14.10 2.23 -3.63
CA SER A 75 -12.85 3.00 -3.53
C SER A 75 -11.68 2.13 -3.06
N LEU A 76 -10.51 2.39 -3.62
CA LEU A 76 -9.27 1.79 -3.15
C LEU A 76 -8.89 2.40 -1.80
N CYS A 77 -8.75 1.55 -0.80
CA CYS A 77 -8.35 1.92 0.55
C CYS A 77 -7.04 1.24 0.94
N LEU A 78 -6.37 1.84 1.92
CA LEU A 78 -5.12 1.37 2.49
C LEU A 78 -5.25 1.39 4.01
N TRP A 79 -4.91 0.29 4.67
CA TRP A 79 -4.68 0.28 6.10
C TRP A 79 -3.19 0.09 6.39
N ALA A 80 -2.75 0.59 7.54
CA ALA A 80 -1.36 0.55 7.95
C ALA A 80 -1.22 0.45 9.46
N GLU A 81 -0.33 -0.43 9.90
CA GLU A 81 0.02 -0.58 11.31
C GLU A 81 1.37 0.06 11.59
N GLY A 82 1.38 1.02 12.51
CA GLY A 82 2.57 1.69 13.02
C GLY A 82 3.32 0.83 14.04
N ILE A 83 4.59 1.17 14.29
CA ILE A 83 5.43 0.43 15.24
C ILE A 83 4.86 0.43 16.67
N ASN A 84 4.07 1.44 17.05
CA ASN A 84 3.52 1.55 18.39
C ASN A 84 2.10 0.99 18.49
N GLY A 85 1.63 0.22 17.50
CA GLY A 85 0.29 -0.37 17.49
C GLY A 85 -0.81 0.57 17.00
N GLU A 86 -0.46 1.76 16.49
CA GLU A 86 -1.43 2.61 15.83
C GLU A 86 -1.85 2.05 14.47
N VAL A 87 -3.14 2.03 14.18
CA VAL A 87 -3.68 1.67 12.87
C VAL A 87 -4.25 2.91 12.21
N GLU A 88 -3.81 3.19 10.99
CA GLU A 88 -4.36 4.24 10.14
C GLU A 88 -5.09 3.63 8.95
N MET A 89 -6.22 4.24 8.60
CA MET A 89 -6.95 3.91 7.37
C MET A 89 -7.02 5.11 6.45
N TRP A 90 -6.81 4.86 5.16
CA TRP A 90 -6.76 5.85 4.09
C TRP A 90 -7.64 5.41 2.93
N VAL A 91 -8.27 6.38 2.26
CA VAL A 91 -9.04 6.17 1.03
C VAL A 91 -8.43 7.00 -0.10
N LEU A 92 -8.39 6.43 -1.31
CA LEU A 92 -8.09 7.17 -2.51
C LEU A 92 -9.38 7.87 -2.97
N LYS A 93 -9.47 9.19 -2.77
CA LYS A 93 -10.70 9.95 -3.06
C LYS A 93 -11.15 9.85 -4.51
N GLN A 94 -10.20 9.90 -5.42
CA GLN A 94 -10.45 9.84 -6.85
C GLN A 94 -9.49 8.85 -7.47
N TYR A 95 -10.04 7.78 -8.03
CA TYR A 95 -9.25 6.76 -8.72
C TYR A 95 -8.47 7.39 -9.89
N GLY A 96 -7.19 7.07 -10.01
CA GLY A 96 -6.28 7.69 -10.98
C GLY A 96 -5.56 8.95 -10.48
N ALA A 97 -6.13 9.68 -9.50
CA ALA A 97 -5.49 10.83 -8.88
C ALA A 97 -4.67 10.38 -7.65
N TRP A 98 -3.48 9.82 -7.87
CA TRP A 98 -2.72 9.12 -6.83
C TRP A 98 -2.17 9.99 -5.69
N ASP A 99 -2.31 11.30 -5.78
CA ASP A 99 -2.02 12.25 -4.71
C ASP A 99 -3.27 12.59 -3.85
N SER A 100 -4.43 12.06 -4.21
CA SER A 100 -5.73 12.31 -3.56
C SER A 100 -6.03 11.42 -2.35
N TRP A 101 -5.03 10.70 -1.84
CA TRP A 101 -5.17 9.90 -0.62
C TRP A 101 -5.61 10.76 0.58
N MET A 102 -6.62 10.30 1.29
CA MET A 102 -7.17 10.95 2.48
C MET A 102 -7.20 9.98 3.65
N LYS A 103 -6.70 10.41 4.81
CA LYS A 103 -6.84 9.66 6.06
C LYS A 103 -8.30 9.68 6.49
N LEU A 104 -8.88 8.50 6.71
CA LEU A 104 -10.22 8.32 7.26
C LEU A 104 -10.18 8.38 8.79
N PHE A 105 -9.30 7.59 9.40
CA PHE A 105 -9.11 7.58 10.84
C PHE A 105 -7.72 7.09 11.23
N LYS A 106 -7.38 7.33 12.49
CA LYS A 106 -6.26 6.75 13.21
C LYS A 106 -6.80 6.22 14.53
N SER A 107 -6.50 4.96 14.86
CA SER A 107 -6.87 4.34 16.13
C SER A 107 -5.64 3.73 16.77
N ASP A 108 -5.52 3.81 18.08
CA ASP A 108 -4.58 2.99 18.82
C ASP A 108 -5.25 1.65 19.12
N MET A 109 -4.68 0.56 18.58
CA MET A 109 -5.23 -0.78 18.78
C MET A 109 -4.56 -1.50 19.96
N MET A 110 -3.51 -0.92 20.56
CA MET A 110 -2.84 -1.45 21.75
C MET A 110 -2.63 -0.35 22.82
N PRO A 111 -3.73 0.18 23.41
CA PRO A 111 -3.61 1.19 24.45
C PRO A 111 -2.88 0.60 25.67
N GLY A 112 -1.67 1.08 25.93
CA GLY A 112 -0.87 0.68 27.11
C GLY A 112 0.56 0.15 26.83
N LEU A 113 0.99 0.09 25.57
CA LEU A 113 2.39 -0.25 25.21
C LEU A 113 3.33 0.97 25.07
N GLY A 114 2.85 2.17 25.39
CA GLY A 114 3.69 3.38 25.39
C GLY A 114 4.63 3.43 26.61
N ASN A 115 5.90 3.75 26.36
CA ASN A 115 6.87 4.15 27.39
C ASN A 115 6.52 5.50 28.04
#